data_AF-A0A4Y5YM10-F1
#
_entry.id   AF-A0A4Y5YM10-F1
#
_cell.length_a   1.000
_cell.length_b   1.000
_cell.length_c   1.000
_cell.angle_alpha   90.00
_cell.angle_beta   90.00
_cell.angle_gamma   90.00
#
_symmetry.space_group_name_H-M   'P 1'
#
loop_
_entity.id
_entity.type
_entity.pdbx_description
1 polymer ?
#
loop_
_entity_poly.entity_id
_entity_poly.type
_entity_poly.pdbx_seq_one_letter_code
_entity_poly.pdbx_strand_id
1 'polypeptide(L)'
;MTARLITSAIALVLTPIALILLSLGGQTMNLTLFAYGFDGEFGPLIGPLLLQTLGVVLLIVVVLTGVWSSAGLIVVGAFMIAPLIAAFFPVTLTWIYRVAPREWVDGLVYGLPLVILAALSAMGLVLALVRRDPRPKGGALGAIGVVIAPLLLAAGAWAITWGIAEGVLFALQRFQFDLRPDAASATIVGTLLVIAGITVSRWSPFALVLPAVVLLFGSVVMIAAPSVAFNLLVALPRSMNTLVPSLLLYGGGAAAGLMYLTFTAVLLRVRSQSRLTDPRTAVPGDATGSPYPGAQHAPTQYAQAQHPPTRHPHPHPPAAGPQPPAAPYPPQPGA
;
A
#
# COMPACT_ATOMS: atom_id res chain seq x y z
N MET A 1 13.58 -15.88 7.22
CA MET A 1 14.11 -14.51 6.99
C MET A 1 14.49 -14.27 5.52
N THR A 2 15.09 -15.24 4.84
CA THR A 2 15.50 -15.18 3.42
C THR A 2 14.41 -14.69 2.45
N ALA A 3 13.19 -15.22 2.52
CA ALA A 3 12.09 -14.77 1.64
C ALA A 3 11.73 -13.28 1.78
N ARG A 4 11.87 -12.70 2.98
CA ARG A 4 11.64 -11.26 3.20
C ARG A 4 12.74 -10.41 2.58
N LEU A 5 13.99 -10.87 2.68
CA LEU A 5 15.15 -10.22 2.06
C LEU A 5 15.04 -10.22 0.54
N ILE A 6 14.68 -11.37 -0.06
CA ILE A 6 14.52 -11.50 -1.52
C ILE A 6 13.40 -10.59 -2.03
N THR A 7 12.23 -10.61 -1.38
CA THR A 7 11.11 -9.75 -1.78
C THR A 7 11.43 -8.26 -1.62
N SER A 8 12.13 -7.87 -0.55
CA SER A 8 12.60 -6.49 -0.39
C SER A 8 13.61 -6.09 -1.47
N ALA A 9 14.57 -6.95 -1.82
CA ALA A 9 15.54 -6.69 -2.87
C ALA A 9 14.85 -6.56 -4.25
N ILE A 10 13.93 -7.46 -4.58
CA ILE A 10 13.14 -7.39 -5.81
C ILE A 10 12.35 -6.09 -5.87
N ALA A 11 11.64 -5.73 -4.80
CA ALA A 11 10.85 -4.51 -4.75
C ALA A 11 11.73 -3.25 -4.89
N LEU A 12 12.91 -3.26 -4.28
CA LEU A 12 13.89 -2.17 -4.33
C LEU A 12 14.47 -1.96 -5.73
N VAL A 13 14.63 -3.03 -6.52
CA VAL A 13 15.15 -2.95 -7.90
C VAL A 13 14.03 -2.67 -8.90
N LEU A 14 12.87 -3.33 -8.77
CA LEU A 14 11.80 -3.23 -9.76
C LEU A 14 11.04 -1.91 -9.68
N THR A 15 10.82 -1.36 -8.48
CA THR A 15 10.07 -0.10 -8.33
C THR A 15 10.71 1.06 -9.09
N PRO A 16 12.02 1.35 -8.95
CA PRO A 16 12.62 2.46 -9.69
C PRO A 16 12.60 2.21 -11.21
N ILE A 17 12.84 0.98 -11.67
CA ILE A 17 12.74 0.63 -13.10
C ILE A 17 11.31 0.90 -13.61
N ALA A 18 10.30 0.48 -12.85
CA ALA A 18 8.90 0.70 -13.20
C ALA A 18 8.52 2.18 -13.29
N LEU A 19 9.01 2.99 -12.34
CA LEU A 19 8.79 4.44 -12.33
C LEU A 19 9.49 5.13 -13.51
N ILE A 20 10.71 4.70 -13.88
CA ILE A 20 11.42 5.22 -15.07
C ILE A 20 10.62 4.92 -16.33
N LEU A 21 10.13 3.69 -16.48
CA LEU A 21 9.37 3.29 -17.67
C LEU A 21 8.04 4.04 -17.79
N LEU A 22 7.36 4.27 -16.67
CA LEU A 22 6.16 5.11 -16.63
C LEU A 22 6.48 6.56 -16.98
N SER A 23 7.55 7.12 -16.42
CA SER A 23 8.00 8.49 -16.71
C SER A 23 8.35 8.67 -18.19
N LEU A 24 9.19 7.79 -18.74
CA LEU A 24 9.61 7.79 -20.15
C LEU A 24 8.44 7.59 -21.11
N GLY A 25 7.61 6.57 -20.85
CA GLY A 25 6.42 6.32 -21.65
C GLY A 25 5.45 7.51 -21.59
N GLY A 26 5.29 8.13 -20.42
CA GLY A 26 4.47 9.33 -20.23
C GLY A 26 4.97 10.56 -20.97
N GLN A 27 6.25 10.87 -20.84
CA GLN A 27 6.89 11.98 -21.51
C GLN A 27 6.83 11.82 -23.03
N THR A 28 7.15 10.63 -23.53
CA THR A 28 7.10 10.35 -24.97
C THR A 28 5.65 10.47 -25.48
N MET A 29 4.68 9.95 -24.73
CA MET A 29 3.26 10.09 -25.06
C MET A 29 2.83 11.55 -25.12
N ASN A 30 3.23 12.36 -24.13
CA ASN A 30 2.91 13.79 -24.10
C ASN A 30 3.51 14.53 -25.30
N LEU A 31 4.79 14.27 -25.62
CA LEU A 31 5.47 14.85 -26.78
C LEU A 31 4.82 14.44 -28.10
N THR A 32 4.47 13.16 -28.27
CA THR A 32 3.78 12.66 -29.46
C THR A 32 2.42 13.33 -29.63
N LEU A 33 1.64 13.47 -28.55
CA LEU A 33 0.34 14.15 -28.58
C LEU A 33 0.46 15.63 -28.95
N PHE A 34 1.49 16.33 -28.47
CA PHE A 34 1.74 17.72 -28.85
C PHE A 34 2.27 17.86 -30.29
N ALA A 35 3.06 16.90 -30.77
CA ALA A 35 3.68 16.97 -32.10
C ALA A 35 2.73 16.57 -33.23
N TYR A 36 1.91 15.54 -33.03
CA TYR A 36 1.05 14.95 -34.05
C TYR A 36 -0.44 15.25 -33.84
N GLY A 37 -0.82 15.87 -32.72
CA GLY A 37 -2.23 16.08 -32.39
C GLY A 37 -2.98 14.76 -32.21
N PHE A 38 -4.29 14.82 -32.37
CA PHE A 38 -5.20 13.67 -32.22
C PHE A 38 -5.92 13.38 -33.53
N ASP A 39 -5.15 12.97 -34.53
CA ASP A 39 -5.66 12.67 -35.87
C ASP A 39 -6.26 11.24 -35.97
N GLY A 40 -6.44 10.57 -34.83
CA GLY A 40 -6.98 9.21 -34.73
C GLY A 40 -5.96 8.10 -35.05
N GLU A 41 -4.75 8.46 -35.43
CA GLU A 41 -3.68 7.50 -35.70
C GLU A 41 -2.96 7.07 -34.40
N PHE A 42 -3.17 5.82 -33.98
CA PHE A 42 -2.54 5.26 -32.77
C PHE A 42 -1.12 4.74 -32.98
N GLY A 43 -0.65 4.63 -34.24
CA GLY A 43 0.67 4.08 -34.58
C GLY A 43 1.83 4.71 -33.78
N PRO A 44 1.94 6.05 -33.75
CA PRO A 44 2.96 6.75 -32.96
C PRO A 44 2.86 6.55 -31.44
N LEU A 45 1.70 6.12 -30.93
CA LEU A 45 1.44 5.92 -29.50
C LEU A 45 1.80 4.50 -29.03
N ILE A 46 2.03 3.55 -29.94
CA ILE A 46 2.31 2.14 -29.58
C ILE A 46 3.55 2.03 -28.70
N GLY A 47 4.67 2.67 -29.08
CA GLY A 47 5.92 2.63 -28.31
C GLY A 47 5.75 3.17 -26.88
N PRO A 48 5.25 4.40 -26.70
CA PRO A 48 4.95 4.96 -25.38
C PRO A 48 4.01 4.08 -24.53
N LEU A 49 2.95 3.54 -25.14
CA LEU A 49 1.99 2.66 -24.46
C LEU A 49 2.63 1.35 -23.99
N LEU A 50 3.53 0.76 -24.79
CA LEU A 50 4.27 -0.44 -24.38
C LEU A 50 5.18 -0.16 -23.18
N LEU A 51 5.89 0.98 -23.16
CA LEU A 51 6.72 1.38 -22.02
C LEU A 51 5.88 1.57 -20.75
N GLN A 52 4.77 2.30 -20.85
CA GLN A 52 3.86 2.48 -19.71
C GLN A 52 3.29 1.14 -19.24
N THR A 53 2.83 0.30 -20.15
CA THR A 53 2.27 -1.02 -19.82
C THR A 53 3.29 -1.87 -19.09
N LEU A 54 4.54 -1.91 -19.56
CA LEU A 54 5.62 -2.65 -18.92
C LEU A 54 5.93 -2.11 -17.52
N GLY A 55 5.97 -0.78 -17.36
CA GLY A 55 6.10 -0.12 -16.05
C GLY A 55 4.97 -0.50 -15.09
N VAL A 56 3.72 -0.46 -15.54
CA VAL A 56 2.55 -0.86 -14.74
C VAL A 56 2.63 -2.34 -14.35
N VAL A 57 2.98 -3.23 -15.29
CA VAL A 57 3.13 -4.67 -15.00
C VAL A 57 4.19 -4.90 -13.93
N LEU A 58 5.32 -4.20 -13.99
CA LEU A 58 6.34 -4.26 -12.95
C LEU A 58 5.82 -3.77 -11.59
N LEU A 59 5.06 -2.67 -11.53
CA LEU A 59 4.43 -2.22 -10.29
C LEU A 59 3.43 -3.23 -9.74
N ILE A 60 2.63 -3.87 -10.61
CA ILE A 60 1.71 -4.95 -10.21
C ILE A 60 2.51 -6.11 -9.62
N VAL A 61 3.62 -6.52 -10.24
CA VAL A 61 4.51 -7.55 -9.69
C VAL A 61 5.00 -7.14 -8.30
N VAL A 62 5.42 -5.89 -8.10
CA VAL A 62 5.82 -5.38 -6.77
C VAL A 62 4.68 -5.50 -5.76
N VAL A 63 3.46 -5.07 -6.11
CA VAL A 63 2.28 -5.22 -5.24
C VAL A 63 1.98 -6.69 -4.91
N LEU A 64 2.06 -7.57 -5.91
CA LEU A 64 1.86 -9.01 -5.75
C LEU A 64 2.94 -9.66 -4.88
N THR A 65 4.20 -9.20 -4.94
CA THR A 65 5.24 -9.67 -4.01
C THR A 65 4.91 -9.31 -2.56
N GLY A 66 4.15 -8.22 -2.36
CA GLY A 66 3.58 -7.82 -1.06
C GLY A 66 2.65 -8.86 -0.43
N VAL A 67 2.03 -9.76 -1.22
CA VAL A 67 1.26 -10.91 -0.72
C VAL A 67 2.13 -11.82 0.13
N TRP A 68 3.36 -12.06 -0.31
CA TRP A 68 4.29 -12.95 0.37
C TRP A 68 4.97 -12.24 1.54
N SER A 69 5.32 -10.96 1.35
CA SER A 69 6.07 -10.18 2.33
C SER A 69 5.67 -8.71 2.32
N SER A 70 5.09 -8.23 3.42
CA SER A 70 4.82 -6.79 3.62
C SER A 70 6.10 -5.96 3.72
N ALA A 71 7.26 -6.59 3.96
CA ALA A 71 8.53 -5.90 4.11
C ALA A 71 8.96 -5.20 2.81
N GLY A 72 8.69 -5.79 1.64
CA GLY A 72 9.06 -5.18 0.36
C GLY A 72 8.31 -3.87 0.11
N LEU A 73 7.00 -3.83 0.37
CA LEU A 73 6.19 -2.61 0.23
C LEU A 73 6.57 -1.52 1.24
N ILE A 74 6.95 -1.90 2.47
CA ILE A 74 7.43 -0.94 3.48
C ILE A 74 8.78 -0.36 3.07
N VAL A 75 9.71 -1.19 2.57
CA VAL A 75 11.02 -0.73 2.08
C VAL A 75 10.86 0.19 0.87
N VAL A 76 9.97 -0.15 -0.07
CA VAL A 76 9.62 0.74 -1.18
C VAL A 76 9.03 2.05 -0.67
N GLY A 77 8.24 2.02 0.40
CA GLY A 77 7.77 3.23 1.07
C GLY A 77 8.89 4.13 1.57
N ALA A 78 10.02 3.59 2.03
CA ALA A 78 11.17 4.41 2.42
C ALA A 78 11.78 5.18 1.24
N PHE A 79 11.65 4.67 0.01
CA PHE A 79 12.05 5.42 -1.19
C PHE A 79 11.19 6.65 -1.44
N MET A 80 10.01 6.78 -0.82
CA MET A 80 9.19 7.99 -0.90
C MET A 80 9.85 9.21 -0.21
N ILE A 81 10.83 8.99 0.67
CA ILE A 81 11.52 10.08 1.37
C ILE A 81 12.30 10.95 0.38
N ALA A 82 12.98 10.34 -0.61
CA ALA A 82 13.74 11.06 -1.62
C ALA A 82 12.88 12.03 -2.47
N PRO A 83 11.76 11.60 -3.11
CA PRO A 83 10.90 12.50 -3.87
C PRO A 83 10.18 13.49 -2.96
N LEU A 84 9.89 13.14 -1.70
CA LEU A 84 9.34 14.07 -0.73
C LEU A 84 10.33 15.20 -0.43
N ILE A 85 11.59 14.89 -0.15
CA ILE A 85 12.64 15.91 0.03
C ILE A 85 12.79 16.77 -1.23
N ALA A 86 12.77 16.14 -2.42
CA ALA A 86 12.84 16.86 -3.70
C ALA A 86 11.68 17.85 -3.89
N ALA A 87 10.47 17.49 -3.46
CA ALA A 87 9.31 18.37 -3.50
C ALA A 87 9.40 19.54 -2.50
N PHE A 88 10.07 19.37 -1.36
CA PHE A 88 10.27 20.43 -0.37
C PHE A 88 11.31 21.45 -0.81
N PHE A 89 12.40 20.98 -1.42
CA PHE A 89 13.51 21.83 -1.81
C PHE A 89 13.66 21.79 -3.31
N PRO A 90 13.02 22.71 -4.06
CA PRO A 90 13.21 22.81 -5.50
C PRO A 90 14.68 22.91 -5.89
N VAL A 91 15.54 23.47 -5.03
CA VAL A 91 17.00 23.55 -5.26
C VAL A 91 17.64 22.16 -5.36
N THR A 92 17.08 21.18 -4.65
CA THR A 92 17.55 19.80 -4.73
C THR A 92 17.18 19.17 -6.07
N LEU A 93 16.09 19.58 -6.74
CA LEU A 93 15.82 19.16 -8.13
C LEU A 93 16.94 19.61 -9.06
N THR A 94 17.45 20.83 -8.92
CA THR A 94 18.57 21.33 -9.75
C THR A 94 19.86 20.56 -9.52
N TRP A 95 20.11 20.14 -8.27
CA TRP A 95 21.24 19.27 -7.94
C TRP A 95 21.03 17.84 -8.48
N ILE A 96 19.82 17.29 -8.32
CA ILE A 96 19.46 15.96 -8.86
C ILE A 96 19.57 15.97 -10.38
N TYR A 97 19.15 17.01 -11.09
CA TYR A 97 19.33 17.15 -12.55
C TYR A 97 20.79 17.08 -13.01
N ARG A 98 21.76 17.37 -12.13
CA ARG A 98 23.19 17.29 -12.44
C ARG A 98 23.77 15.90 -12.22
N VAL A 99 23.17 15.10 -11.34
CA VAL A 99 23.75 13.84 -10.83
C VAL A 99 22.93 12.62 -11.26
N ALA A 100 21.63 12.79 -11.49
CA ALA A 100 20.71 11.73 -11.88
C ALA A 100 20.35 11.81 -13.37
N PRO A 101 19.99 10.67 -13.99
CA PRO A 101 19.45 10.66 -15.35
C PRO A 101 18.20 11.55 -15.44
N ARG A 102 18.04 12.31 -16.52
CA ARG A 102 16.97 13.31 -16.68
C ARG A 102 15.58 12.70 -16.53
N GLU A 103 15.42 11.45 -16.95
CA GLU A 103 14.19 10.66 -16.94
C GLU A 103 13.63 10.47 -15.52
N TRP A 104 14.52 10.39 -14.52
CA TRP A 104 14.15 10.33 -13.11
C TRP A 104 13.61 11.66 -12.61
N VAL A 105 14.26 12.74 -13.02
CA VAL A 105 13.97 14.08 -12.52
C VAL A 105 12.70 14.62 -13.15
N ASP A 106 12.48 14.32 -14.43
CA ASP A 106 11.24 14.62 -15.13
C ASP A 106 10.07 13.93 -14.42
N GLY A 107 10.20 12.64 -14.08
CA GLY A 107 9.17 11.92 -13.32
C GLY A 107 8.86 12.54 -11.94
N LEU A 108 9.88 13.04 -11.24
CA LEU A 108 9.73 13.77 -9.97
C LEU A 108 8.95 15.08 -10.13
N VAL A 109 9.24 15.85 -11.17
CA VAL A 109 8.58 17.13 -11.46
C VAL A 109 7.08 16.97 -11.67
N TYR A 110 6.63 15.84 -12.22
CA TYR A 110 5.21 15.55 -12.42
C TYR A 110 4.53 14.88 -11.21
N GLY A 111 5.23 14.67 -10.10
CA GLY A 111 4.68 14.14 -8.84
C GLY A 111 4.28 12.67 -8.84
N LEU A 112 4.51 11.97 -9.95
CA LEU A 112 4.13 10.57 -10.15
C LEU A 112 4.81 9.62 -9.13
N PRO A 113 6.12 9.75 -8.83
CA PRO A 113 6.76 8.96 -7.78
C PRO A 113 6.16 9.19 -6.39
N LEU A 114 5.78 10.43 -6.04
CA LEU A 114 5.22 10.76 -4.73
C LEU A 114 3.89 10.07 -4.51
N VAL A 115 2.98 10.15 -5.48
CA VAL A 115 1.66 9.52 -5.39
C VAL A 115 1.78 7.99 -5.34
N ILE A 116 2.60 7.40 -6.21
CA ILE A 116 2.77 5.95 -6.29
C ILE A 116 3.47 5.39 -5.04
N LEU A 117 4.58 5.98 -4.61
CA LEU A 117 5.34 5.49 -3.46
C LEU A 117 4.59 5.71 -2.15
N ALA A 118 3.89 6.84 -1.99
CA ALA A 118 3.01 7.05 -0.84
C ALA A 118 1.92 5.97 -0.80
N ALA A 119 1.30 5.65 -1.95
CA ALA A 119 0.29 4.61 -2.03
C ALA A 119 0.86 3.21 -1.68
N LEU A 120 2.00 2.83 -2.26
CA LEU A 120 2.65 1.54 -1.98
C LEU A 120 3.06 1.41 -0.51
N SER A 121 3.57 2.47 0.10
CA SER A 121 3.94 2.49 1.53
C SER A 121 2.73 2.19 2.43
N ALA A 122 1.60 2.85 2.15
CA ALA A 122 0.38 2.71 2.92
C ALA A 122 -0.24 1.32 2.71
N MET A 123 -0.19 0.78 1.49
CA MET A 123 -0.59 -0.60 1.19
C MET A 123 0.21 -1.62 2.02
N GLY A 124 1.54 -1.46 2.08
CA GLY A 124 2.40 -2.32 2.90
C GLY A 124 2.04 -2.28 4.38
N LEU A 125 1.77 -1.08 4.91
CA LEU A 125 1.34 -0.87 6.29
C LEU A 125 -0.02 -1.51 6.57
N VAL A 126 -0.99 -1.34 5.66
CA VAL A 126 -2.32 -1.96 5.79
C VAL A 126 -2.23 -3.48 5.74
N LEU A 127 -1.43 -4.08 4.87
CA LEU A 127 -1.23 -5.53 4.86
C LEU A 127 -0.61 -6.03 6.16
N ALA A 128 0.37 -5.30 6.70
CA ALA A 128 0.96 -5.65 7.99
C ALA A 128 -0.08 -5.60 9.13
N LEU A 129 -0.98 -4.62 9.12
CA LEU A 129 -2.06 -4.49 10.09
C LEU A 129 -3.15 -5.57 9.93
N VAL A 130 -3.61 -5.82 8.70
CA VAL A 130 -4.66 -6.82 8.41
C VAL A 130 -4.19 -8.24 8.72
N ARG A 131 -2.89 -8.53 8.58
CA ARG A 131 -2.33 -9.82 9.03
C ARG A 131 -2.36 -9.99 10.56
N ARG A 132 -2.36 -8.90 11.32
CA ARG A 132 -2.47 -8.94 12.79
C ARG A 132 -3.93 -9.06 13.24
N ASP A 133 -4.84 -8.38 12.56
CA ASP A 133 -6.28 -8.45 12.83
C ASP A 133 -7.08 -8.49 11.51
N PRO A 134 -7.44 -9.71 11.03
CA PRO A 134 -8.11 -9.88 9.75
C PRO A 134 -9.62 -9.63 9.81
N ARG A 135 -10.20 -9.40 11.00
CA ARG A 135 -11.65 -9.32 11.15
C ARG A 135 -12.19 -8.05 10.50
N PRO A 136 -13.23 -8.16 9.64
CA PRO A 136 -13.88 -6.98 9.10
C PRO A 136 -14.54 -6.21 10.24
N LYS A 137 -14.37 -4.89 10.25
CA LYS A 137 -15.15 -4.03 11.14
C LYS A 137 -16.60 -4.06 10.65
N GLY A 138 -17.57 -4.02 11.56
CA GLY A 138 -19.00 -4.21 11.25
C GLY A 138 -19.52 -3.35 10.08
N GLY A 139 -20.68 -3.72 9.52
CA GLY A 139 -21.21 -3.16 8.27
C GLY A 139 -21.23 -1.63 8.21
N ALA A 140 -21.54 -0.94 9.32
CA ALA A 140 -21.52 0.52 9.41
C ALA A 140 -20.13 1.13 9.17
N LEU A 141 -19.07 0.56 9.77
CA LEU A 141 -17.68 0.99 9.54
C LEU A 141 -17.24 0.65 8.10
N GLY A 142 -17.75 -0.44 7.53
CA GLY A 142 -17.59 -0.76 6.12
C GLY A 142 -18.14 0.34 5.20
N ALA A 143 -19.39 0.75 5.40
CA ALA A 143 -20.03 1.81 4.61
C ALA A 143 -19.25 3.13 4.72
N ILE A 144 -18.84 3.50 5.94
CA ILE A 144 -17.99 4.67 6.18
C ILE A 144 -16.68 4.57 5.39
N GLY A 145 -16.02 3.40 5.40
CA GLY A 145 -14.78 3.19 4.66
C GLY A 145 -14.92 3.34 3.15
N VAL A 146 -16.06 2.93 2.57
CA VAL A 146 -16.34 3.07 1.12
C VAL A 146 -16.45 4.54 0.71
N VAL A 147 -16.96 5.41 1.58
CA VAL A 147 -17.14 6.83 1.26
C VAL A 147 -15.91 7.65 1.65
N ILE A 148 -15.34 7.41 2.82
CA ILE A 148 -14.22 8.21 3.34
C ILE A 148 -12.92 7.92 2.58
N ALA A 149 -12.63 6.66 2.22
CA ALA A 149 -11.35 6.36 1.56
C ALA A 149 -11.20 7.05 0.20
N PRO A 150 -12.18 7.03 -0.72
CA PRO A 150 -12.09 7.77 -1.97
C PRO A 150 -11.95 9.28 -1.75
N LEU A 151 -12.67 9.86 -0.78
CA LEU A 151 -12.57 11.28 -0.47
C LEU A 151 -11.18 11.67 0.04
N LEU A 152 -10.63 10.89 0.96
CA LEU A 152 -9.27 11.10 1.48
C LEU A 152 -8.20 10.91 0.40
N LEU A 153 -8.35 9.91 -0.46
CA LEU A 153 -7.44 9.67 -1.57
C LEU A 153 -7.50 10.80 -2.60
N ALA A 154 -8.70 11.25 -2.96
CA ALA A 154 -8.89 12.37 -3.88
C ALA A 154 -8.33 13.67 -3.30
N ALA A 155 -8.67 14.00 -2.05
CA ALA A 155 -8.15 15.19 -1.36
C ALA A 155 -6.63 15.12 -1.17
N GLY A 156 -6.10 13.92 -0.88
CA GLY A 156 -4.67 13.70 -0.72
C GLY A 156 -3.90 13.85 -2.02
N ALA A 157 -4.34 13.20 -3.08
CA ALA A 157 -3.78 13.36 -4.42
C ALA A 157 -3.86 14.82 -4.87
N TRP A 158 -5.01 15.47 -4.68
CA TRP A 158 -5.21 16.88 -4.98
C TRP A 158 -4.19 17.77 -4.26
N ALA A 159 -4.03 17.60 -2.94
CA ALA A 159 -3.09 18.41 -2.15
C ALA A 159 -1.62 18.18 -2.55
N ILE A 160 -1.23 16.93 -2.84
CA ILE A 160 0.12 16.61 -3.36
C ILE A 160 0.34 17.31 -4.70
N THR A 161 -0.58 17.12 -5.65
CA THR A 161 -0.48 17.69 -6.99
C THR A 161 -0.43 19.21 -6.92
N TRP A 162 -1.30 19.84 -6.13
CA TRP A 162 -1.31 21.29 -5.94
C TRP A 162 0.02 21.81 -5.35
N GLY A 163 0.52 21.16 -4.28
CA GLY A 163 1.78 21.56 -3.64
C GLY A 163 2.96 21.49 -4.58
N ILE A 164 3.06 20.42 -5.38
CA ILE A 164 4.11 20.27 -6.39
C ILE A 164 3.98 21.33 -7.49
N ALA A 165 2.76 21.55 -8.02
CA ALA A 165 2.53 22.57 -9.06
C ALA A 165 2.97 23.96 -8.59
N GLU A 166 2.53 24.36 -7.40
CA GLU A 166 2.81 25.68 -6.86
C GLU A 166 4.31 25.87 -6.58
N GLY A 167 4.99 24.83 -6.09
CA GLY A 167 6.43 24.82 -5.89
C GLY A 167 7.20 24.97 -7.21
N VAL A 168 6.84 24.18 -8.23
CA VAL A 168 7.48 24.22 -9.55
C VAL A 168 7.21 25.54 -10.28
N LEU A 169 5.97 26.00 -10.30
CA LEU A 169 5.59 27.27 -10.95
C LEU A 169 6.34 28.45 -10.33
N PHE A 170 6.43 28.50 -9.00
CA PHE A 170 7.18 29.54 -8.32
C PHE A 170 8.67 29.51 -8.68
N ALA A 171 9.27 28.32 -8.64
CA ALA A 171 10.69 28.15 -8.96
C ALA A 171 11.01 28.59 -10.40
N LEU A 172 10.14 28.25 -11.36
CA LEU A 172 10.32 28.60 -12.77
C LEU A 172 10.07 30.09 -13.06
N GLN A 173 9.07 30.71 -12.40
CA GLN A 173 8.73 32.11 -12.66
C GLN A 173 9.68 33.11 -12.01
N ARG A 174 10.17 32.79 -10.79
CA ARG A 174 11.01 33.70 -10.02
C ARG A 174 12.49 33.34 -10.04
N PHE A 175 12.85 32.20 -10.62
CA PHE A 175 14.20 31.61 -10.54
C PHE A 175 14.72 31.51 -9.10
N GLN A 176 13.80 31.39 -8.14
CA GLN A 176 14.05 31.27 -6.71
C GLN A 176 13.66 29.87 -6.28
N PHE A 177 14.60 29.15 -5.65
CA PHE A 177 14.43 27.75 -5.27
C PHE A 177 14.22 27.57 -3.75
N ASP A 178 13.73 28.62 -3.10
CA ASP A 178 13.50 28.63 -1.66
C ASP A 178 12.31 27.75 -1.26
N LEU A 179 12.33 27.27 -0.02
CA LEU A 179 11.24 26.49 0.58
C LEU A 179 9.98 27.37 0.66
N ARG A 180 8.89 26.95 0.00
CA ARG A 180 7.57 27.54 0.20
C ARG A 180 6.79 26.73 1.25
N PRO A 181 6.53 27.30 2.44
CA PRO A 181 5.87 26.57 3.51
C PRO A 181 4.46 26.10 3.12
N ASP A 182 3.74 26.86 2.30
CA ASP A 182 2.38 26.52 1.86
C ASP A 182 2.37 25.30 0.92
N ALA A 183 3.26 25.28 -0.07
CA ALA A 183 3.41 24.17 -1.01
C ALA A 183 3.92 22.89 -0.32
N ALA A 184 4.91 23.05 0.58
CA ALA A 184 5.45 21.95 1.36
C ALA A 184 4.39 21.36 2.29
N SER A 185 3.67 22.20 3.05
CA SER A 185 2.61 21.74 3.95
C SER A 185 1.47 21.05 3.20
N ALA A 186 1.04 21.56 2.04
CA ALA A 186 0.05 20.87 1.21
C ALA A 186 0.53 19.49 0.75
N THR A 187 1.80 19.35 0.37
CA THR A 187 2.38 18.06 -0.04
C THR A 187 2.44 17.06 1.12
N ILE A 188 2.81 17.52 2.33
CA ILE A 188 2.79 16.69 3.55
C ILE A 188 1.38 16.25 3.88
N VAL A 189 0.46 17.22 4.00
CA VAL A 189 -0.95 16.96 4.35
C VAL A 189 -1.55 16.01 3.32
N GLY A 190 -1.29 16.23 2.03
CA GLY A 190 -1.73 15.35 0.97
C GLY A 190 -1.20 13.92 1.10
N THR A 191 0.09 13.76 1.40
CA THR A 191 0.72 12.45 1.66
C THR A 191 0.06 11.75 2.85
N LEU A 192 -0.18 12.48 3.94
CA LEU A 192 -0.87 11.95 5.12
C LEU A 192 -2.32 11.56 4.82
N LEU A 193 -3.03 12.33 3.99
CA LEU A 193 -4.38 12.02 3.54
C LEU A 193 -4.42 10.76 2.66
N VAL A 194 -3.44 10.56 1.77
CA VAL A 194 -3.31 9.31 0.98
C VAL A 194 -3.10 8.11 1.91
N ILE A 195 -2.19 8.23 2.88
CA ILE A 195 -1.94 7.18 3.87
C ILE A 195 -3.22 6.91 4.69
N ALA A 196 -3.92 7.97 5.13
CA ALA A 196 -5.18 7.85 5.85
C ALA A 196 -6.27 7.16 5.00
N GLY A 197 -6.44 7.55 3.75
CA GLY A 197 -7.40 6.96 2.83
C GLY A 197 -7.16 5.47 2.60
N ILE A 198 -5.90 5.08 2.37
CA ILE A 198 -5.54 3.67 2.21
C ILE A 198 -5.70 2.92 3.53
N THR A 199 -5.35 3.50 4.68
CA THR A 199 -5.57 2.82 5.97
C THR A 199 -7.05 2.64 6.32
N VAL A 200 -7.92 3.55 5.89
CA VAL A 200 -9.38 3.42 6.01
C VAL A 200 -9.93 2.27 5.16
N SER A 201 -9.24 1.87 4.08
CA SER A 201 -9.61 0.67 3.30
C SER A 201 -9.60 -0.62 4.13
N ARG A 202 -8.95 -0.64 5.30
CA ARG A 202 -9.08 -1.76 6.23
C ARG A 202 -10.52 -1.98 6.70
N TRP A 203 -11.36 -0.95 6.70
CA TRP A 203 -12.76 -1.04 7.15
C TRP A 203 -13.68 -1.63 6.08
N SER A 204 -13.37 -1.45 4.79
CA SER A 204 -14.14 -2.04 3.69
C SER A 204 -13.25 -2.59 2.58
N PRO A 205 -13.44 -3.85 2.15
CA PRO A 205 -12.68 -4.43 1.05
C PRO A 205 -12.88 -3.67 -0.27
N PHE A 206 -14.03 -3.01 -0.47
CA PHE A 206 -14.35 -2.36 -1.74
C PHE A 206 -14.01 -0.86 -1.78
N ALA A 207 -13.43 -0.34 -0.70
CA ALA A 207 -13.13 1.08 -0.54
C ALA A 207 -12.21 1.65 -1.66
N LEU A 208 -11.36 0.81 -2.24
CA LEU A 208 -10.42 1.19 -3.30
C LEU A 208 -10.93 0.89 -4.71
N VAL A 209 -12.05 0.18 -4.85
CA VAL A 209 -12.62 -0.15 -6.17
C VAL A 209 -13.12 1.11 -6.87
N LEU A 210 -13.88 1.95 -6.15
CA LEU A 210 -14.40 3.19 -6.73
C LEU A 210 -13.28 4.13 -7.23
N PRO A 211 -12.27 4.51 -6.44
CA PRO A 211 -11.19 5.37 -6.92
C PRO A 211 -10.39 4.70 -8.04
N ALA A 212 -10.23 3.38 -8.01
CA ALA A 212 -9.58 2.67 -9.10
C ALA A 212 -10.33 2.78 -10.42
N VAL A 213 -11.64 2.56 -10.41
CA VAL A 213 -12.50 2.67 -11.59
C VAL A 213 -12.48 4.11 -12.13
N VAL A 214 -12.56 5.11 -11.26
CA VAL A 214 -12.49 6.53 -11.66
C VAL A 214 -11.16 6.85 -12.32
N LEU A 215 -10.03 6.40 -11.75
CA LEU A 215 -8.71 6.63 -12.33
C LEU A 215 -8.51 5.91 -13.67
N LEU A 216 -8.96 4.66 -13.78
CA LEU A 216 -8.87 3.90 -15.03
C LEU A 216 -9.74 4.51 -16.12
N PHE A 217 -10.99 4.85 -15.77
CA PHE A 217 -11.90 5.51 -16.70
C PHE A 217 -11.35 6.87 -17.13
N GLY A 218 -10.83 7.67 -16.20
CA GLY A 218 -10.19 8.95 -16.51
C GLY A 218 -8.99 8.80 -17.44
N SER A 219 -8.11 7.81 -17.20
CA SER A 219 -6.99 7.50 -18.09
C SER A 219 -7.45 7.04 -19.48
N VAL A 220 -8.50 6.21 -19.58
CA VAL A 220 -9.05 5.78 -20.88
C VAL A 220 -9.67 6.96 -21.62
N VAL A 221 -10.46 7.80 -20.95
CA VAL A 221 -11.11 8.97 -21.55
C VAL A 221 -10.07 9.98 -22.08
N MET A 222 -8.96 10.18 -21.36
CA MET A 222 -7.86 11.03 -21.84
C MET A 222 -7.29 10.59 -23.20
N ILE A 223 -7.27 9.28 -23.44
CA ILE A 223 -6.66 8.70 -24.64
C ILE A 223 -7.72 8.52 -25.75
N ALA A 224 -8.90 8.03 -25.39
CA ALA A 224 -9.94 7.68 -26.37
C ALA A 224 -10.81 8.89 -26.76
N ALA A 225 -10.97 9.87 -25.88
CA ALA A 225 -11.83 11.04 -26.06
C ALA A 225 -11.15 12.32 -25.52
N PRO A 226 -9.98 12.70 -26.06
CA PRO A 226 -9.17 13.82 -25.59
C PRO A 226 -9.95 15.14 -25.61
N SER A 227 -10.81 15.38 -26.60
CA SER A 227 -11.62 16.60 -26.68
C SER A 227 -12.58 16.75 -25.49
N VAL A 228 -13.20 15.65 -25.05
CA VAL A 228 -14.04 15.61 -23.85
C VAL A 228 -13.16 15.84 -22.61
N ALA A 229 -12.01 15.17 -22.55
CA ALA A 229 -11.10 15.28 -21.42
C ALA A 229 -10.56 16.71 -21.26
N PHE A 230 -10.11 17.36 -22.34
CA PHE A 230 -9.64 18.74 -22.34
C PHE A 230 -10.72 19.73 -21.89
N ASN A 231 -11.97 19.57 -22.32
CA ASN A 231 -13.06 20.42 -21.87
C ASN A 231 -13.28 20.32 -20.35
N LEU A 232 -13.19 19.10 -19.79
CA LEU A 232 -13.30 18.88 -18.34
C LEU A 232 -12.09 19.46 -17.59
N LEU A 233 -10.90 19.40 -18.17
CA LEU A 233 -9.67 19.92 -17.57
C LEU A 233 -9.61 21.46 -17.55
N VAL A 234 -10.16 22.12 -18.56
CA VAL A 234 -10.22 23.60 -18.61
C VAL A 234 -11.10 24.18 -17.50
N ALA A 235 -12.05 23.40 -16.99
CA ALA A 235 -12.84 23.79 -15.82
C ALA A 235 -12.06 23.73 -14.49
N LEU A 236 -10.87 23.11 -14.46
CA LEU A 236 -10.03 23.03 -13.28
C LEU A 236 -9.22 24.33 -13.07
N PRO A 237 -8.81 24.63 -11.82
CA PRO A 237 -7.86 25.70 -11.55
C PRO A 237 -6.59 25.58 -12.41
N ARG A 238 -6.00 26.73 -12.79
CA ARG A 238 -4.85 26.77 -13.72
C ARG A 238 -3.67 25.87 -13.31
N SER A 239 -3.40 25.75 -12.01
CA SER A 239 -2.33 24.87 -11.48
C SER A 239 -2.65 23.38 -11.61
N MET A 240 -3.93 23.01 -11.64
CA MET A 240 -4.42 21.64 -11.78
C MET A 240 -4.54 21.20 -13.23
N ASN A 241 -4.90 22.14 -14.12
CA ASN A 241 -5.06 21.89 -15.55
C ASN A 241 -3.75 21.44 -16.22
N THR A 242 -2.57 21.68 -15.63
CA THR A 242 -1.30 21.15 -16.17
C THR A 242 -0.94 19.79 -15.61
N LEU A 243 -1.11 19.58 -14.30
CA LEU A 243 -0.65 18.36 -13.65
C LEU A 243 -1.62 17.19 -13.72
N VAL A 244 -2.94 17.41 -13.66
CA VAL A 244 -3.93 16.32 -13.75
C VAL A 244 -3.87 15.60 -15.11
N PRO A 245 -3.86 16.30 -16.26
CA PRO A 245 -3.67 15.64 -17.55
C PRO A 245 -2.31 14.97 -17.62
N SER A 246 -1.25 15.63 -17.15
CA SER A 246 0.10 15.03 -17.15
C SER A 246 0.12 13.73 -16.35
N LEU A 247 -0.46 13.69 -15.15
CA LEU A 247 -0.51 12.48 -14.32
C LEU A 247 -1.33 11.36 -14.97
N LEU A 248 -2.43 11.70 -15.65
CA LEU A 248 -3.26 10.73 -16.36
C LEU A 248 -2.60 10.21 -17.64
N LEU A 249 -1.97 11.09 -18.41
CA LEU A 249 -1.25 10.77 -19.65
C LEU A 249 0.07 10.05 -19.39
N TYR A 250 0.72 10.31 -18.26
CA TYR A 250 1.95 9.62 -17.85
C TYR A 250 1.69 8.22 -17.28
N GLY A 251 0.44 7.72 -17.40
CA GLY A 251 0.04 6.43 -16.89
C GLY A 251 -0.06 6.36 -15.37
N GLY A 252 0.11 7.48 -14.65
CA GLY A 252 0.02 7.53 -13.19
C GLY A 252 -1.38 7.15 -12.68
N GLY A 253 -2.43 7.62 -13.35
CA GLY A 253 -3.80 7.22 -13.06
C GLY A 253 -4.06 5.74 -13.27
N ALA A 254 -3.68 5.20 -14.44
CA ALA A 254 -3.81 3.79 -14.78
C ALA A 254 -3.01 2.90 -13.82
N ALA A 255 -1.76 3.27 -13.52
CA ALA A 255 -0.92 2.58 -12.55
C ALA A 255 -1.57 2.55 -11.16
N ALA A 256 -2.00 3.71 -10.64
CA ALA A 256 -2.65 3.79 -9.34
C ALA A 256 -3.95 2.96 -9.29
N GLY A 257 -4.78 3.04 -10.33
CA GLY A 257 -6.02 2.27 -10.43
C GLY A 257 -5.77 0.76 -10.44
N LEU A 258 -4.85 0.27 -11.28
CA LEU A 258 -4.51 -1.15 -11.32
C LEU A 258 -3.85 -1.63 -10.03
N MET A 259 -3.01 -0.81 -9.38
CA MET A 259 -2.46 -1.12 -8.07
C MET A 259 -3.57 -1.21 -7.01
N TYR A 260 -4.55 -0.30 -7.01
CA TYR A 260 -5.69 -0.33 -6.09
C TYR A 260 -6.56 -1.58 -6.26
N LEU A 261 -6.86 -1.99 -7.50
CA LEU A 261 -7.58 -3.24 -7.78
C LEU A 261 -6.78 -4.47 -7.37
N THR A 262 -5.49 -4.52 -7.74
CA THR A 262 -4.59 -5.62 -7.37
C THR A 262 -4.51 -5.75 -5.85
N PHE A 263 -4.30 -4.64 -5.16
CA PHE A 263 -4.23 -4.60 -3.71
C PHE A 263 -5.55 -5.04 -3.05
N THR A 264 -6.69 -4.63 -3.61
CA THR A 264 -8.01 -5.07 -3.16
C THR A 264 -8.16 -6.59 -3.28
N ALA A 265 -7.77 -7.18 -4.41
CA ALA A 265 -7.78 -8.62 -4.62
C ALA A 265 -6.86 -9.35 -3.62
N VAL A 266 -5.67 -8.80 -3.36
CA VAL A 266 -4.74 -9.31 -2.34
C VAL A 266 -5.35 -9.27 -0.94
N LEU A 267 -5.98 -8.17 -0.54
CA LEU A 267 -6.65 -8.07 0.76
C LEU A 267 -7.78 -9.08 0.92
N LEU A 268 -8.61 -9.27 -0.11
CA LEU A 268 -9.68 -10.27 -0.11
C LEU A 268 -9.12 -11.68 0.07
N ARG A 269 -8.03 -12.01 -0.65
CA ARG A 269 -7.35 -13.31 -0.52
C ARG A 269 -6.76 -13.54 0.87
N VAL A 270 -6.10 -12.54 1.46
CA VAL A 270 -5.52 -12.65 2.81
C VAL A 270 -6.62 -12.88 3.85
N ARG A 271 -7.76 -12.18 3.71
CA ARG A 271 -8.93 -12.36 4.59
C ARG A 271 -9.58 -13.73 4.43
N SER A 272 -9.70 -14.25 3.22
CA SER A 272 -10.29 -15.59 3.01
C SER A 272 -9.41 -16.68 3.58
N GLN A 273 -8.09 -16.59 3.42
CA GLN A 273 -7.12 -17.52 4.03
C GLN A 273 -7.22 -17.52 5.55
N SER A 274 -7.31 -16.36 6.20
CA SER A 274 -7.42 -16.29 7.66
C SER A 274 -8.69 -16.95 8.23
N ARG A 275 -9.79 -17.00 7.45
CA ARG A 275 -11.03 -17.67 7.87
C ARG A 275 -10.92 -19.18 7.84
N LEU A 276 -10.16 -19.72 6.89
CA LEU A 276 -9.95 -21.16 6.75
C LEU A 276 -9.01 -21.72 7.83
N THR A 277 -8.12 -20.89 8.37
CA THR A 277 -7.13 -21.28 9.38
C THR A 277 -7.61 -21.01 10.82
N ASP A 278 -8.85 -20.56 11.05
CA ASP A 278 -9.36 -20.35 12.41
C ASP A 278 -9.90 -21.69 12.98
N PRO A 279 -9.15 -22.39 13.87
CA PRO A 279 -9.55 -23.71 14.38
C PRO A 279 -10.78 -23.65 15.30
N ARG A 280 -11.25 -22.45 15.67
CA ARG A 280 -12.48 -22.27 16.48
C ARG A 280 -13.76 -22.59 15.72
N THR A 281 -13.70 -22.69 14.39
CA THR A 281 -14.84 -23.13 13.56
C THR A 281 -14.89 -24.65 13.33
N ALA A 282 -13.97 -25.42 13.91
CA ALA A 282 -13.90 -26.89 13.79
C ALA A 282 -14.46 -27.64 15.01
N VAL A 283 -15.56 -27.16 15.61
CA VAL A 283 -16.41 -27.98 16.50
C VAL A 283 -17.85 -27.96 15.98
N PRO A 284 -18.28 -28.97 15.22
CA PRO A 284 -19.68 -29.38 15.19
C PRO A 284 -19.90 -30.30 16.39
N GLY A 285 -20.45 -29.74 17.47
CA GLY A 285 -20.69 -30.49 18.71
C GLY A 285 -21.66 -29.76 19.63
N ASP A 286 -22.93 -30.14 19.50
CA ASP A 286 -24.05 -30.10 20.45
C ASP A 286 -23.91 -29.33 21.78
N ALA A 287 -24.84 -28.39 21.99
CA ALA A 287 -25.54 -28.18 23.25
C ALA A 287 -26.85 -27.41 22.97
N THR A 288 -27.94 -28.15 22.71
CA THR A 288 -29.05 -28.44 23.65
C THR A 288 -30.10 -27.35 23.78
N GLY A 289 -31.18 -27.52 23.02
CA GLY A 289 -32.46 -26.86 23.23
C GLY A 289 -33.60 -27.81 22.85
N SER A 290 -33.81 -28.87 23.63
CA SER A 290 -35.07 -29.62 23.60
C SER A 290 -35.32 -30.26 24.98
N PRO A 291 -36.41 -29.90 25.68
CA PRO A 291 -36.77 -30.48 26.98
C PRO A 291 -37.80 -31.60 26.79
N TYR A 292 -37.53 -32.83 27.27
CA TYR A 292 -38.50 -33.81 27.82
C TYR A 292 -37.80 -35.17 28.09
N PRO A 293 -38.36 -36.06 28.94
CA PRO A 293 -37.60 -36.70 30.02
C PRO A 293 -37.60 -38.24 29.99
N GLY A 294 -36.65 -38.82 30.74
CA GLY A 294 -36.86 -40.04 31.54
C GLY A 294 -36.96 -41.39 30.84
N ALA A 295 -35.87 -42.16 30.89
CA ALA A 295 -35.94 -43.60 31.22
C ALA A 295 -34.58 -44.06 31.79
N GLN A 296 -34.49 -44.10 33.12
CA GLN A 296 -33.50 -44.90 33.85
C GLN A 296 -33.74 -46.38 33.55
N HIS A 297 -32.69 -47.20 33.41
CA HIS A 297 -32.53 -48.56 33.97
C HIS A 297 -31.04 -48.94 33.91
N ALA A 298 -30.49 -49.37 35.06
CA ALA A 298 -29.16 -49.95 35.29
C ALA A 298 -29.35 -51.44 35.73
N PRO A 299 -28.38 -52.21 36.28
CA PRO A 299 -26.95 -52.50 36.03
C PRO A 299 -26.65 -54.04 35.96
N THR A 300 -25.44 -54.49 35.56
CA THR A 300 -24.68 -55.70 36.06
C THR A 300 -23.42 -55.94 35.21
N GLN A 301 -22.17 -55.76 35.70
CA GLN A 301 -21.29 -56.69 36.45
C GLN A 301 -20.75 -57.92 35.68
N TYR A 302 -19.45 -57.88 35.31
CA TYR A 302 -18.48 -58.97 35.55
C TYR A 302 -17.09 -58.36 35.78
N ALA A 303 -16.47 -58.76 36.91
CA ALA A 303 -15.15 -58.36 37.39
C ALA A 303 -14.36 -59.62 37.79
N GLN A 304 -13.10 -59.73 37.35
CA GLN A 304 -11.95 -60.48 37.92
C GLN A 304 -10.81 -60.38 36.86
N ALA A 305 -9.73 -59.59 36.95
CA ALA A 305 -8.70 -59.31 37.96
C ALA A 305 -7.64 -60.42 38.13
N GLN A 306 -6.45 -60.26 37.50
CA GLN A 306 -5.12 -60.40 38.12
C GLN A 306 -3.98 -59.87 37.21
N HIS A 307 -3.03 -59.19 37.84
CA HIS A 307 -1.87 -58.37 37.37
C HIS A 307 -0.54 -59.11 37.73
N PRO A 308 0.71 -58.59 37.53
CA PRO A 308 1.34 -57.64 36.58
C PRO A 308 2.76 -58.18 36.09
N PRO A 309 3.76 -57.39 35.59
CA PRO A 309 4.50 -56.35 36.34
C PRO A 309 4.87 -55.03 35.57
N THR A 310 5.36 -54.09 36.36
CA THR A 310 5.69 -52.63 36.26
C THR A 310 6.86 -52.13 35.39
N ARG A 311 6.78 -50.84 34.96
CA ARG A 311 7.70 -49.64 35.10
C ARG A 311 7.50 -48.69 33.90
N HIS A 312 7.41 -47.34 33.93
CA HIS A 312 7.38 -46.22 34.88
C HIS A 312 6.80 -44.99 34.10
N PRO A 313 5.99 -44.09 34.72
CA PRO A 313 5.75 -42.74 34.19
C PRO A 313 6.49 -41.65 34.99
N HIS A 314 7.02 -40.64 34.27
CA HIS A 314 7.64 -39.45 34.85
C HIS A 314 6.62 -38.46 35.47
N PRO A 315 6.93 -37.83 36.62
CA PRO A 315 6.05 -36.90 37.32
C PRO A 315 6.31 -35.40 37.03
N HIS A 316 5.33 -34.59 37.45
CA HIS A 316 5.24 -33.13 37.43
C HIS A 316 6.36 -32.36 38.18
N PRO A 317 6.57 -31.06 37.89
CA PRO A 317 7.50 -30.19 38.63
C PRO A 317 6.96 -29.77 40.01
N PRO A 318 7.80 -29.69 41.05
CA PRO A 318 7.40 -29.30 42.41
C PRO A 318 7.35 -27.78 42.63
N ALA A 319 6.54 -27.41 43.63
CA ALA A 319 6.36 -26.06 44.17
C ALA A 319 7.66 -25.46 44.76
N ALA A 320 7.72 -24.13 44.78
CA ALA A 320 8.85 -23.35 45.30
C ALA A 320 9.13 -23.65 46.78
N GLY A 321 10.36 -24.11 47.06
CA GLY A 321 10.87 -24.30 48.42
C GLY A 321 11.39 -22.99 49.05
N PRO A 322 11.71 -23.02 50.35
CA PRO A 322 12.26 -21.87 51.07
C PRO A 322 13.63 -21.44 50.53
N GLN A 323 13.81 -20.13 50.48
CA GLN A 323 14.98 -19.41 49.98
C GLN A 323 16.23 -19.71 50.83
N PRO A 324 17.40 -20.03 50.24
CA PRO A 324 18.62 -20.30 50.99
C PRO A 324 19.18 -19.03 51.66
N PRO A 325 19.88 -19.16 52.81
CA PRO A 325 20.47 -18.02 53.50
C PRO A 325 21.55 -17.33 52.67
N ALA A 326 21.66 -16.01 52.83
CA ALA A 326 22.61 -15.17 52.10
C ALA A 326 24.07 -15.59 52.38
N ALA A 327 24.88 -15.56 51.32
CA ALA A 327 26.30 -15.88 51.40
C ALA A 327 27.08 -14.85 52.25
N PRO A 328 28.12 -15.26 53.01
CA PRO A 328 28.96 -14.33 53.77
C PRO A 328 29.72 -13.38 52.85
N TYR A 329 29.85 -12.12 53.28
CA TYR A 329 30.64 -11.11 52.58
C TYR A 329 32.13 -11.51 52.49
N PRO A 330 32.80 -11.24 51.34
CA PRO A 330 34.24 -11.43 51.23
C PRO A 330 35.01 -10.43 52.12
N PRO A 331 36.18 -10.81 52.66
CA PRO A 331 37.00 -9.93 53.49
C PRO A 331 37.49 -8.73 52.68
N GLN A 332 37.32 -7.53 53.25
CA GLN A 332 37.93 -6.30 52.72
C GLN A 332 39.46 -6.39 52.85
N PRO A 333 40.22 -6.11 51.79
CA PRO A 333 41.66 -5.92 51.89
C PRO A 333 41.95 -4.70 52.75
N GLY A 334 42.65 -4.90 53.86
CA GLY A 334 43.17 -3.81 54.70
C GLY A 334 44.25 -3.01 53.99
N ALA A 335 44.24 -1.71 54.30
CA ALA A 335 45.34 -0.77 54.12
C ALA A 335 46.43 -0.99 55.18
#